data_AF-A0A9E3GZ98-F1
#
_entry.id   AF-A0A9E3GZ98-F1
#
_cell.length_a   1.000
_cell.length_b   1.000
_cell.length_c   1.000
_cell.angle_alpha   90.00
_cell.angle_beta   90.00
_cell.angle_gamma   90.00
#
_symmetry.space_group_name_H-M   'P 1'
#
loop_
_entity.id
_entity.type
_entity.pdbx_description
1 polymer ?
#
loop_
_entity_poly.entity_id
_entity_poly.type
_entity_poly.pdbx_seq_one_letter_code
_entity_poly.pdbx_strand_id
1 'polypeptide(L)'
;MPDLQPSLSAHAQPGLPPRTEAVRRALHVGGTALAADLVFLEAWESEGPPDIAATLRAAQIRRANRSLAAEIRAELRRGRPLSEAERAALGADIARHV
;
A
#
# COMPACT_ATOMS: atom_id res chain seq x y z
N MET A 1 -26.19 -28.02 -2.24
CA MET A 1 -24.92 -27.35 -1.92
C MET A 1 -24.39 -26.70 -3.19
N PRO A 2 -24.47 -25.37 -3.32
CA PRO A 2 -23.56 -24.61 -4.16
C PRO A 2 -22.70 -23.67 -3.31
N ASP A 3 -21.42 -23.62 -3.66
CA ASP A 3 -20.38 -22.83 -3.01
C ASP A 3 -20.71 -21.33 -2.96
N LEU A 4 -20.75 -20.80 -1.73
CA LEU A 4 -20.86 -19.35 -1.45
C LEU A 4 -19.48 -18.70 -1.37
N GLN A 5 -18.64 -18.85 -2.38
CA GLN A 5 -17.47 -17.98 -2.54
C GLN A 5 -17.24 -17.61 -4.00
N PRO A 6 -17.62 -16.37 -4.38
CA PRO A 6 -16.65 -15.56 -5.11
C PRO A 6 -16.81 -14.05 -4.81
N SER A 7 -16.22 -13.53 -3.73
CA SER A 7 -16.18 -12.05 -3.54
C SER A 7 -14.91 -11.48 -2.90
N LEU A 8 -13.89 -12.28 -2.56
CA LEU A 8 -12.64 -11.72 -2.02
C LEU A 8 -11.65 -11.26 -3.13
N SER A 9 -11.94 -11.55 -4.40
CA SER A 9 -11.07 -11.17 -5.52
C SER A 9 -11.41 -9.80 -6.15
N ALA A 10 -12.51 -9.14 -5.74
CA ALA A 10 -12.96 -7.90 -6.36
C ALA A 10 -12.22 -6.63 -5.88
N HIS A 11 -11.38 -6.71 -4.85
CA HIS A 11 -10.77 -5.53 -4.21
C HIS A 11 -9.38 -5.14 -4.74
N ALA A 12 -8.82 -5.91 -5.67
CA ALA A 12 -7.60 -5.52 -6.38
C ALA A 12 -7.91 -5.51 -7.87
N GLN A 13 -8.57 -4.46 -8.36
CA GLN A 13 -8.71 -4.20 -9.80
C GLN A 13 -7.30 -4.13 -10.41
N PRO A 14 -6.83 -5.15 -11.15
CA PRO A 14 -5.55 -5.10 -11.82
C PRO A 14 -5.74 -4.23 -13.06
N GLY A 15 -5.42 -2.94 -12.95
CA GLY A 15 -5.59 -2.00 -14.05
C GLY A 15 -5.58 -0.53 -13.66
N LEU A 16 -5.77 -0.19 -12.37
CA LEU A 16 -5.60 1.19 -11.91
C LEU A 16 -4.11 1.52 -11.83
N PRO A 17 -3.63 2.57 -12.52
CA PRO A 17 -2.27 3.02 -12.37
C PRO A 17 -2.03 3.48 -10.92
N PRO A 18 -0.83 3.25 -10.36
CA PRO A 18 -0.53 3.66 -9.01
C PRO A 18 -0.65 5.19 -8.88
N ARG A 19 -1.32 5.66 -7.83
CA ARG A 19 -1.55 7.09 -7.55
C ARG A 19 -0.27 7.76 -7.03
N THR A 20 0.45 7.10 -6.14
CA THR A 20 1.66 7.58 -5.45
C THR A 20 2.94 7.17 -6.17
N GLU A 21 3.96 8.01 -6.07
CA GLU A 21 5.30 7.72 -6.58
C GLU A 21 5.96 6.61 -5.76
N ALA A 22 5.63 6.52 -4.48
CA ALA A 22 6.07 5.44 -3.59
C ALA A 22 5.73 4.05 -4.16
N VAL A 23 4.49 3.84 -4.60
CA VAL A 23 4.06 2.56 -5.19
C VAL A 23 4.68 2.37 -6.57
N ARG A 24 4.74 3.41 -7.41
CA ARG A 24 5.42 3.32 -8.72
C ARG A 24 6.86 2.83 -8.59
N ARG A 25 7.63 3.39 -7.66
CA ARG A 25 9.01 2.95 -7.36
C ARG A 25 9.06 1.52 -6.84
N ALA A 26 8.21 1.19 -5.88
CA ALA A 26 8.19 -0.14 -5.28
C ALA A 26 7.83 -1.23 -6.30
N LEU A 27 6.95 -0.95 -7.25
CA LEU A 27 6.63 -1.83 -8.37
C LEU A 27 7.81 -2.01 -9.34
N HIS A 28 8.54 -0.93 -9.60
CA HIS A 28 9.72 -0.98 -10.46
C HIS A 28 10.82 -1.89 -9.88
N VAL A 29 10.98 -1.90 -8.56
CA VAL A 29 11.99 -2.70 -7.84
C VAL A 29 11.51 -4.13 -7.54
N GLY A 30 10.24 -4.29 -7.15
CA GLY A 30 9.70 -5.53 -6.59
C GLY A 30 9.03 -6.50 -7.58
N GLY A 31 8.87 -6.10 -8.85
CA GLY A 31 8.26 -6.93 -9.88
C GLY A 31 6.77 -7.20 -9.68
N THR A 32 6.19 -8.07 -10.52
CA THR A 32 4.74 -8.29 -10.63
C THR A 32 4.13 -9.02 -9.44
N ALA A 33 4.91 -9.83 -8.71
CA ALA A 33 4.41 -10.67 -7.61
C ALA A 33 3.86 -9.87 -6.42
N LEU A 34 4.43 -8.68 -6.16
CA LEU A 34 3.97 -7.79 -5.10
C LEU A 34 2.96 -6.74 -5.59
N ALA A 35 2.71 -6.69 -6.90
CA ALA A 35 1.99 -5.55 -7.48
C ALA A 35 0.57 -5.40 -6.96
N ALA A 36 -0.16 -6.52 -6.84
CA ALA A 36 -1.53 -6.51 -6.32
C ALA A 36 -1.59 -6.05 -4.85
N ASP A 37 -0.62 -6.45 -4.02
CA ASP A 37 -0.58 -6.06 -2.61
C ASP A 37 -0.22 -4.58 -2.43
N LEU A 38 0.69 -4.06 -3.26
CA LEU A 38 1.09 -2.65 -3.20
C LEU A 38 -0.02 -1.71 -3.68
N VAL A 39 -0.71 -2.06 -4.77
CA VAL A 39 -1.87 -1.31 -5.26
C VAL A 39 -3.04 -1.40 -4.27
N PHE A 40 -3.27 -2.58 -3.67
CA PHE A 40 -4.27 -2.75 -2.62
C PHE A 40 -3.97 -1.86 -1.40
N LEU A 41 -2.71 -1.84 -0.94
CA LEU A 41 -2.28 -1.01 0.17
C LEU A 41 -2.52 0.48 -0.10
N GLU A 42 -2.18 0.95 -1.29
CA GLU A 42 -2.43 2.34 -1.71
C GLU A 42 -3.91 2.71 -1.70
N ALA A 43 -4.76 1.86 -2.28
CA ALA A 43 -6.20 2.07 -2.30
C ALA A 43 -6.76 2.11 -0.87
N TRP A 44 -6.32 1.20 -0.01
CA TRP A 44 -6.74 1.15 1.39
C TRP A 44 -6.29 2.40 2.17
N GLU A 45 -5.07 2.89 1.99
CA GLU A 45 -4.58 4.10 2.66
C GLU A 45 -5.30 5.39 2.18
N SER A 46 -5.90 5.37 0.99
CA SER A 46 -6.67 6.49 0.44
C SER A 46 -8.12 6.55 0.95
N GLU A 47 -8.80 5.42 1.03
CA GLU A 47 -10.26 5.36 1.24
C GLU A 47 -10.67 4.59 2.50
N GLY A 48 -9.78 3.74 3.05
CA GLY A 48 -9.98 3.02 4.31
C GLY A 48 -11.31 2.26 4.40
N PRO A 49 -11.61 1.32 3.48
CA PRO A 49 -12.89 0.62 3.50
C PRO A 49 -13.09 -0.14 4.82
N PRO A 50 -14.32 -0.14 5.40
CA PRO A 50 -14.61 -0.62 6.75
C PRO A 50 -14.64 -2.15 6.89
N ASP A 51 -14.26 -2.90 5.86
CA ASP A 51 -14.27 -4.36 5.90
C ASP A 51 -13.13 -4.91 6.78
N ILE A 52 -13.47 -5.87 7.65
CA ILE A 52 -12.56 -6.49 8.60
C ILE A 52 -11.50 -7.31 7.85
N ALA A 53 -11.88 -8.03 6.79
CA ALA A 53 -10.92 -8.83 6.02
C ALA A 53 -9.91 -7.92 5.30
N ALA A 54 -10.39 -6.84 4.66
CA ALA A 54 -9.55 -5.82 4.07
C ALA A 54 -8.61 -5.16 5.09
N THR A 55 -9.10 -4.86 6.29
CA THR A 55 -8.32 -4.26 7.39
C THR A 55 -7.18 -5.18 7.84
N LEU A 56 -7.46 -6.48 8.01
CA LEU A 56 -6.44 -7.47 8.40
C LEU A 56 -5.39 -7.64 7.32
N ARG A 57 -5.81 -7.73 6.05
CA ARG A 57 -4.89 -7.81 4.91
C ARG A 57 -4.00 -6.56 4.84
N ALA A 58 -4.58 -5.37 4.99
CA ALA A 58 -3.82 -4.12 5.01
C ALA A 58 -2.82 -4.10 6.17
N ALA A 59 -3.20 -4.55 7.37
CA ALA A 59 -2.30 -4.64 8.50
C ALA A 59 -1.11 -5.59 8.25
N GLN A 60 -1.35 -6.75 7.64
CA GLN A 60 -0.30 -7.70 7.25
C GLN A 60 0.68 -7.07 6.25
N ILE A 61 0.17 -6.50 5.16
CA ILE A 61 0.99 -5.87 4.12
C ILE A 61 1.78 -4.69 4.70
N ARG A 62 1.16 -3.85 5.54
CA ARG A 62 1.82 -2.74 6.24
C ARG A 62 2.95 -3.19 7.15
N ARG A 63 2.78 -4.32 7.85
CA ARG A 63 3.82 -4.85 8.75
C ARG A 63 5.05 -5.29 7.96
N ALA A 64 4.82 -5.93 6.80
CA ALA A 64 5.89 -6.32 5.88
C ALA A 64 6.53 -5.11 5.17
N ASN A 65 5.77 -4.03 4.94
CA ASN A 65 6.18 -2.87 4.14
C ASN A 65 6.07 -1.55 4.91
N ARG A 66 6.59 -1.48 6.14
CA ARG A 66 6.40 -0.33 7.05
C ARG A 66 6.83 1.00 6.45
N SER A 67 8.03 1.06 5.88
CA SER A 67 8.57 2.28 5.25
C SER A 67 7.71 2.74 4.08
N LEU A 68 7.33 1.79 3.20
CA LEU A 68 6.49 2.08 2.04
C LEU A 68 5.10 2.58 2.45
N ALA A 69 4.47 1.96 3.45
CA ALA A 69 3.16 2.40 3.94
C ALA A 69 3.22 3.85 4.48
N ALA A 70 4.32 4.22 5.14
CA ALA A 70 4.50 5.59 5.61
C ALA A 70 4.72 6.57 4.45
N GLU A 71 5.50 6.20 3.43
CA GLU A 71 5.67 7.01 2.22
C GLU A 71 4.33 7.26 1.52
N ILE A 72 3.54 6.20 1.30
CA ILE A 72 2.20 6.30 0.70
C ILE A 72 1.33 7.29 1.49
N ARG A 73 1.21 7.13 2.81
CA ARG A 73 0.41 8.05 3.64
C ARG A 73 0.91 9.49 3.60
N ALA A 74 2.21 9.69 3.52
CA ALA A 74 2.79 11.02 3.46
C ALA A 74 2.51 11.68 2.10
N GLU A 75 2.63 10.95 0.99
CA GLU A 75 2.28 11.44 -0.35
C GLU A 75 0.78 11.75 -0.47
N LEU A 76 -0.09 10.84 -0.01
CA LEU A 76 -1.55 11.05 -0.02
C LEU A 76 -1.97 12.29 0.77
N ARG A 77 -1.40 12.50 1.97
CA ARG A 77 -1.69 13.70 2.80
C ARG A 77 -1.19 15.00 2.18
N ARG A 78 -0.08 14.96 1.44
CA ARG A 78 0.55 16.14 0.85
C ARG A 78 0.03 16.47 -0.55
N GLY A 79 -0.60 15.52 -1.22
CA GLY A 79 -0.99 15.63 -2.62
C GLY A 79 0.20 15.75 -3.59
N ARG A 80 1.42 15.42 -3.13
CA ARG A 80 2.65 15.45 -3.95
C ARG A 80 3.61 14.34 -3.56
N PRO A 81 4.51 13.92 -4.48
CA PRO A 81 5.59 13.01 -4.17
C PRO A 81 6.52 13.53 -3.06
N LEU A 82 7.08 12.61 -2.28
CA LEU A 82 8.14 12.93 -1.32
C LEU A 82 9.49 13.10 -2.03
N SER A 83 10.29 14.05 -1.57
CA SER A 83 11.69 14.16 -1.98
C SER A 83 12.55 13.04 -1.39
N GLU A 84 13.71 12.77 -1.97
CA GLU A 84 14.71 11.82 -1.46
C GLU A 84 14.98 12.02 0.04
N ALA A 85 15.20 13.28 0.44
CA ALA A 85 15.51 13.64 1.82
C ALA A 85 14.33 13.39 2.76
N GLU A 86 13.10 13.69 2.32
CA GLU A 86 11.88 13.46 3.11
C GLU A 86 11.65 11.96 3.32
N ARG A 87 11.91 11.14 2.30
CA ARG A 87 11.82 9.67 2.39
C ARG A 87 12.89 9.10 3.31
N ALA A 88 14.13 9.56 3.17
CA ALA A 88 15.23 9.14 4.03
C ALA A 88 14.95 9.46 5.50
N ALA A 89 14.43 10.67 5.79
CA ALA A 89 14.01 11.06 7.13
C ALA A 89 12.91 10.16 7.68
N LEU A 90 11.90 9.85 6.85
CA LEU A 90 10.78 8.98 7.24
C LEU A 90 11.23 7.54 7.51
N GLY A 91 12.14 7.00 6.68
CA GLY A 91 12.72 5.69 6.88
C GLY A 91 13.57 5.61 8.15
N ALA A 92 14.37 6.64 8.43
CA ALA A 92 15.18 6.74 9.64
C ALA A 92 14.31 6.80 10.91
N ASP A 93 13.21 7.54 10.88
CA ASP A 93 12.26 7.61 11.99
C ASP A 93 11.59 6.27 12.26
N ILE A 94 11.20 5.53 11.22
CA ILE A 94 10.62 4.19 11.36
C ILE A 94 11.63 3.22 11.96
N ALA A 95 12.88 3.23 11.47
CA ALA A 95 13.95 2.38 11.99
C ALA A 95 14.27 2.64 13.48
N ARG A 96 14.06 3.88 13.95
CA ARG A 96 14.27 4.25 15.37
C ARG A 96 13.19 3.72 16.31
N HIS A 97 12.00 3.38 15.81
CA HIS A 97 10.86 2.93 16.60
C HIS A 97 10.57 1.42 16.44
N VAL A 98 11.59 0.64 16.07
CA VAL A 98 11.55 -0.84 16.01
C VAL A 98 12.40 -1.41 17.12
#